data_AF-A0AAV4P2W5-F1
#
_entry.id   AF-A0AAV4P2W5-F1
#
_cell.length_a   1.000
_cell.length_b   1.000
_cell.length_c   1.000
_cell.angle_alpha   90.00
_cell.angle_beta   90.00
_cell.angle_gamma   90.00
#
_symmetry.space_group_name_H-M   'P 1'
#
loop_
_entity.id
_entity.type
_entity.pdbx_description
1 polymer ?
#
loop_
_entity_poly.entity_id
_entity_poly.type
_entity_poly.pdbx_seq_one_letter_code
_entity_poly.pdbx_strand_id
1 'polypeptide(L)'
;MEIKSVLLFCLGLAIAHGSPLSGSLCSDLTGTWRNELGSNMTINFLEYLRFAWVGECLACDGVERIYTTWVLRSLQIPRKRWMSTRINQDTFYRVDSDVEQSIVQDSSEAVPNSDVLGNWKSVTGDEVEITRASEKGSMDGLHKCAGSNSRFPVYGRFDGNATYTAFGFASATQNLIKGWAGHVYNPQEPNMPMETSWLSYSFSNQCTNPRKNVKYGMDNYYKTAA
;
A
#
# COMPACT_ATOMS: atom_id res chain seq x y z
N MET A 1 11.89 16.26 -8.82
CA MET A 1 11.88 15.32 -7.69
C MET A 1 11.19 14.07 -8.19
N GLU A 2 11.96 13.03 -8.50
CA GLU A 2 11.46 11.78 -9.07
C GLU A 2 10.98 10.89 -7.92
N ILE A 3 9.66 10.68 -7.78
CA ILE A 3 9.08 9.84 -6.74
C ILE A 3 8.73 8.49 -7.40
N LYS A 4 9.69 7.57 -7.45
CA LYS A 4 9.44 6.20 -7.90
C LYS A 4 8.44 5.57 -6.94
N SER A 5 7.29 5.09 -7.44
CA SER A 5 6.23 4.51 -6.60
C SER A 5 5.59 3.29 -7.25
N VAL A 6 5.39 2.22 -6.47
CA VAL A 6 4.77 0.96 -6.89
C VAL A 6 3.51 0.70 -6.04
N LEU A 7 2.36 0.57 -6.70
CA LEU A 7 1.14 0.03 -6.12
C LEU A 7 1.00 -1.45 -6.50
N LEU A 8 0.55 -2.26 -5.55
CA LEU A 8 0.24 -3.67 -5.79
C LEU A 8 -1.28 -3.87 -5.87
N PHE A 9 -1.77 -4.46 -6.97
CA PHE A 9 -3.20 -4.64 -7.26
C PHE A 9 -3.56 -6.13 -7.47
N CYS A 10 -4.69 -6.54 -6.90
CA CYS A 10 -5.41 -7.76 -7.27
C CYS A 10 -6.63 -7.38 -8.12
N LEU A 11 -6.74 -7.90 -9.35
CA LEU A 11 -7.82 -7.58 -10.29
C LEU A 11 -8.97 -8.59 -10.16
N GLY A 12 -10.21 -8.13 -9.98
CA GLY A 12 -11.45 -8.91 -10.09
C GLY A 12 -12.32 -8.34 -11.21
N LEU A 13 -12.74 -9.18 -12.16
CA LEU A 13 -13.47 -8.79 -13.36
C LEU A 13 -14.98 -8.65 -13.05
N ALA A 14 -15.57 -7.47 -13.27
CA ALA A 14 -17.03 -7.27 -13.30
C ALA A 14 -17.41 -6.33 -14.46
N ILE A 15 -18.26 -6.80 -15.37
CA ILE A 15 -18.76 -6.03 -16.52
C ILE A 15 -20.08 -5.36 -16.10
N ALA A 16 -20.17 -4.03 -16.19
CA ALA A 16 -21.39 -3.27 -15.96
C ALA A 16 -21.68 -2.32 -17.15
N HIS A 17 -22.92 -2.35 -17.65
CA HIS A 17 -23.40 -1.47 -18.72
C HIS A 17 -23.76 -0.09 -18.13
N GLY A 18 -23.19 0.98 -18.68
CA GLY A 18 -23.05 2.28 -18.00
C GLY A 18 -24.13 3.34 -18.28
N SER A 19 -24.48 4.06 -17.21
CA SER A 19 -25.03 5.43 -17.23
C SER A 19 -23.89 6.46 -17.34
N PRO A 20 -24.10 7.68 -17.86
CA PRO A 20 -23.04 8.69 -18.12
C PRO A 20 -22.34 9.25 -16.86
N LEU A 21 -22.77 8.86 -15.65
CA LEU A 21 -22.15 9.24 -14.37
C LEU A 21 -21.24 8.13 -13.79
N SER A 22 -21.18 6.98 -14.45
CA SER A 22 -20.40 5.81 -14.02
C SER A 22 -19.20 5.60 -14.94
N GLY A 23 -18.00 5.69 -14.41
CA GLY A 23 -16.76 5.37 -15.13
C GLY A 23 -16.54 3.87 -15.24
N SER A 24 -15.71 3.45 -16.21
CA SER A 24 -15.22 2.07 -16.28
C SER A 24 -13.89 1.92 -15.52
N LEU A 25 -13.63 0.73 -14.98
CA LEU A 25 -12.31 0.41 -14.43
C LEU A 25 -11.27 0.39 -15.55
N CYS A 26 -10.05 0.85 -15.26
CA CYS A 26 -8.93 0.75 -16.20
C CYS A 26 -8.56 -0.72 -16.41
N SER A 27 -8.31 -1.12 -17.66
CA SER A 27 -7.94 -2.50 -18.01
C SER A 27 -6.47 -2.82 -17.76
N ASP A 28 -5.60 -1.80 -17.82
CA ASP A 28 -4.16 -1.93 -17.66
C ASP A 28 -3.61 -0.70 -16.93
N LEU A 29 -2.87 -0.89 -15.84
CA LEU A 29 -2.24 0.20 -15.09
C LEU A 29 -0.77 0.39 -15.46
N THR A 30 -0.19 -0.50 -16.26
CA THR A 30 1.22 -0.43 -16.63
C THR A 30 1.51 0.85 -17.41
N GLY A 31 2.73 1.35 -17.26
CA GLY A 31 3.21 2.54 -17.95
C GLY A 31 3.55 3.69 -17.01
N THR A 32 3.77 4.87 -17.61
CA THR A 32 4.14 6.08 -16.90
C THR A 32 2.93 6.96 -16.66
N TRP A 33 2.83 7.43 -15.43
CA TRP A 33 1.78 8.31 -14.97
C TRP A 33 2.40 9.58 -14.39
N ARG A 34 1.71 10.71 -14.50
CA ARG A 34 2.19 11.99 -13.96
C ARG A 34 1.09 12.67 -13.17
N ASN A 35 1.44 13.27 -12.03
CA ASN A 35 0.50 14.06 -11.24
C ASN A 35 0.57 15.57 -11.58
N GLU A 36 -0.35 16.33 -11.00
CA GLU A 36 -0.46 17.79 -11.17
C GLU A 36 0.78 18.55 -10.68
N LEU A 37 1.54 17.97 -9.74
CA LEU A 37 2.79 18.54 -9.22
C LEU A 37 4.01 18.22 -10.09
N GLY A 38 3.82 17.46 -11.18
CA GLY A 38 4.87 17.08 -12.11
C GLY A 38 5.70 15.86 -11.67
N SER A 39 5.32 15.17 -10.61
CA SER A 39 5.90 13.89 -10.21
C SER A 39 5.48 12.79 -11.18
N ASN A 40 6.43 11.97 -11.61
CA ASN A 40 6.16 10.80 -12.43
C ASN A 40 6.11 9.54 -11.55
N MET A 41 5.12 8.70 -11.80
CA MET A 41 4.94 7.35 -11.26
C MET A 41 4.97 6.38 -12.43
N THR A 42 6.02 5.58 -12.55
CA THR A 42 6.03 4.48 -13.51
C THR A 42 5.58 3.22 -12.79
N ILE A 43 4.43 2.69 -13.20
CA ILE A 43 3.91 1.41 -12.69
C ILE A 43 4.57 0.30 -13.48
N ASN A 44 5.83 0.04 -13.13
CA ASN A 44 6.58 -1.16 -13.43
C ASN A 44 7.05 -1.67 -12.07
N PHE A 45 6.94 -2.96 -11.76
CA PHE A 45 7.41 -3.51 -10.49
C PHE A 45 8.88 -3.10 -10.28
N LEU A 46 9.19 -2.14 -9.38
CA LEU A 46 10.32 -2.12 -8.42
C LEU A 46 10.68 -0.76 -7.77
N GLU A 47 11.23 -0.92 -6.56
CA GLU A 47 12.03 -0.06 -5.65
C GLU A 47 11.41 0.99 -4.68
N TYR A 48 11.83 0.80 -3.40
CA TYR A 48 11.74 1.54 -2.13
C TYR A 48 10.61 2.54 -1.88
N LEU A 49 9.59 2.13 -1.12
CA LEU A 49 8.60 3.05 -0.55
C LEU A 49 8.40 2.89 0.95
N ARG A 50 8.24 4.05 1.62
CA ARG A 50 7.86 4.22 3.04
C ARG A 50 6.44 4.79 3.19
N PHE A 51 5.65 4.72 2.13
CA PHE A 51 4.30 5.26 2.05
C PHE A 51 3.36 4.19 1.49
N ALA A 52 2.11 4.20 1.96
CA ALA A 52 1.06 3.35 1.43
C ALA A 52 0.07 4.21 0.66
N TRP A 53 -0.20 3.82 -0.58
CA TRP A 53 -1.25 4.40 -1.41
C TRP A 53 -2.46 3.47 -1.41
N VAL A 54 -3.64 4.06 -1.33
CA VAL A 54 -4.89 3.40 -1.72
C VAL A 54 -5.58 4.24 -2.77
N GLY A 55 -6.32 3.59 -3.66
CA GLY A 55 -6.99 4.28 -4.73
C GLY A 55 -7.63 3.33 -5.72
N GLU A 56 -8.12 3.90 -6.79
CA GLU A 56 -8.64 3.19 -7.94
C GLU A 56 -8.29 3.93 -9.23
N CYS A 57 -8.29 3.19 -10.32
CA CYS A 57 -8.20 3.77 -11.64
C CYS A 57 -9.57 3.75 -12.31
N LEU A 58 -9.99 4.91 -12.79
CA LEU A 58 -11.24 5.07 -13.52
C LEU A 58 -10.97 5.73 -14.86
N ALA A 59 -11.65 5.25 -15.89
CA ALA A 59 -11.82 5.96 -17.15
C ALA A 59 -13.15 6.73 -17.08
N CYS A 60 -13.04 8.04 -16.89
CA CYS A 60 -14.17 8.98 -16.87
C CYS A 60 -14.10 9.83 -18.14
N ASP A 61 -15.19 9.87 -18.92
CA ASP A 61 -15.23 10.59 -20.21
C ASP A 61 -14.14 10.13 -21.19
N GLY A 62 -13.80 8.84 -21.16
CA GLY A 62 -12.73 8.26 -21.99
C GLY A 62 -11.30 8.58 -21.53
N VAL A 63 -11.13 9.30 -20.41
CA VAL A 63 -9.81 9.66 -19.87
C VAL A 63 -9.51 8.83 -18.62
N GLU A 64 -8.45 8.03 -18.68
CA GLU A 64 -7.96 7.26 -17.54
C GLU A 64 -7.26 8.14 -16.50
N ARG A 65 -7.63 7.94 -15.24
CA ARG A 65 -7.07 8.65 -14.08
C ARG A 65 -6.90 7.67 -12.94
N ILE A 66 -5.76 7.70 -12.26
CA ILE A 66 -5.57 7.02 -10.98
C ILE A 66 -5.81 8.02 -9.87
N TYR A 67 -6.90 7.83 -9.14
CA TYR A 67 -7.22 8.62 -7.95
C TYR A 67 -6.65 7.93 -6.74
N THR A 68 -5.72 8.60 -6.08
CA THR A 68 -5.04 8.03 -4.94
C THR A 68 -5.17 8.91 -3.70
N THR A 69 -5.09 8.27 -2.54
CA THR A 69 -4.79 8.87 -1.25
C THR A 69 -3.65 8.09 -0.64
N TRP A 70 -2.69 8.78 -0.05
CA TRP A 70 -1.54 8.15 0.56
C TRP A 70 -1.34 8.57 2.00
N VAL A 71 -0.71 7.67 2.74
CA VAL A 71 -0.26 7.90 4.09
C VAL A 71 1.25 7.69 4.14
N LEU A 72 1.95 8.69 4.68
CA LEU A 72 3.40 8.66 4.92
C LEU A 72 3.62 8.74 6.42
N ARG A 73 4.38 7.78 6.96
CA ARG A 73 4.81 7.81 8.36
C ARG A 73 6.31 8.08 8.44
N SER A 74 6.67 9.17 9.11
CA SER A 74 8.06 9.56 9.34
C SER A 74 8.49 9.17 10.75
N LEU A 75 9.77 8.83 10.91
CA LEU A 75 10.39 8.72 12.23
C LEU A 75 10.27 10.06 12.96
N GLN A 76 9.78 10.04 14.19
CA GLN A 76 9.67 11.20 15.06
C GLN A 76 10.13 10.85 16.46
N ILE A 77 10.76 11.83 17.14
CA ILE A 77 11.04 11.71 18.57
C ILE A 77 9.72 11.54 19.36
N PRO A 78 9.70 10.87 20.53
CA PRO A 78 8.48 10.55 21.26
C PRO A 78 7.52 11.74 21.47
N ARG A 79 8.07 12.92 21.83
CA ARG A 79 7.28 14.15 22.05
C ARG A 79 6.60 14.71 20.77
N LYS A 80 7.07 14.31 19.59
CA LYS A 80 6.53 14.72 18.27
C LYS A 80 5.88 13.56 17.52
N ARG A 81 5.65 12.41 18.17
CA ARG A 81 5.07 11.22 17.54
C ARG A 81 3.69 11.50 16.92
N TRP A 82 2.92 12.43 17.50
CA TRP A 82 1.64 12.88 16.96
C TRP A 82 1.73 13.54 15.57
N MET A 83 2.90 14.04 15.17
CA MET A 83 3.17 14.62 13.84
C MET A 83 3.74 13.61 12.84
N SER A 84 3.84 12.33 13.22
CA SER A 84 4.53 11.33 12.39
C SER A 84 3.79 10.99 11.10
N THR A 85 2.47 11.20 11.05
CA THR A 85 1.64 10.81 9.92
C THR A 85 1.25 12.02 9.07
N ARG A 86 1.53 11.93 7.77
CA ARG A 86 1.01 12.85 6.74
C ARG A 86 0.07 12.10 5.82
N ILE A 87 -1.02 12.74 5.44
CA ILE A 87 -1.99 12.22 4.49
C ILE A 87 -2.15 13.25 3.39
N ASN A 88 -2.15 12.81 2.14
CA ASN A 88 -2.46 13.67 1.01
C ASN A 88 -3.12 12.87 -0.12
N GLN A 89 -3.56 13.58 -1.16
CA GLN A 89 -4.20 13.01 -2.33
C GLN A 89 -3.42 13.41 -3.58
N ASP A 90 -3.30 12.49 -4.52
CA ASP A 90 -2.79 12.79 -5.86
C ASP A 90 -3.71 12.17 -6.91
N THR A 91 -3.83 12.86 -8.03
CA THR A 91 -4.45 12.36 -9.26
C THR A 91 -3.34 12.16 -10.28
N PHE A 92 -3.25 10.96 -10.83
CA PHE A 92 -2.28 10.65 -11.86
C PHE A 92 -2.95 10.46 -13.22
N TYR A 93 -2.29 10.96 -14.25
CA TYR A 93 -2.71 10.90 -15.65
C TYR A 93 -1.72 10.07 -16.44
N ARG A 94 -2.22 9.23 -17.35
CA ARG A 94 -1.36 8.45 -18.25
C ARG A 94 -0.54 9.40 -19.11
N VAL A 95 0.74 9.08 -19.29
CA VAL A 95 1.63 9.78 -20.20
C VAL A 95 2.07 8.79 -21.28
N ASP A 96 1.91 9.17 -22.54
CA ASP A 96 2.48 8.42 -23.66
C ASP A 96 4.01 8.56 -23.58
N SER A 97 4.68 7.51 -23.14
CA SER A 97 6.13 7.49 -23.06
C SER A 97 6.66 6.17 -23.59
N ASP A 98 7.49 6.21 -24.64
CA ASP A 98 8.24 5.10 -25.22
C ASP A 98 9.38 4.63 -24.31
N VAL A 99 9.09 4.36 -23.04
CA VAL A 99 10.11 3.90 -22.11
C VAL A 99 10.32 2.41 -22.31
N GLU A 100 11.44 2.04 -22.93
CA GLU A 100 11.95 0.66 -22.95
C GLU A 100 11.99 0.11 -21.52
N GLN A 101 11.16 -0.89 -21.27
CA GLN A 101 11.05 -1.57 -19.98
C GLN A 101 12.18 -2.60 -19.84
N SER A 102 13.14 -2.36 -18.95
CA SER A 102 14.02 -3.44 -18.47
C SER A 102 13.32 -4.20 -17.34
N ILE A 103 12.91 -5.45 -17.61
CA ILE A 103 12.42 -6.37 -16.58
C ILE A 103 13.63 -6.77 -15.72
N VAL A 104 13.80 -6.13 -14.57
CA VAL A 104 14.72 -6.64 -13.54
C VAL A 104 13.94 -7.63 -12.69
N GLN A 105 14.17 -8.91 -12.93
CA GLN A 105 13.60 -9.96 -12.10
C GLN A 105 14.29 -9.90 -10.73
N ASP A 106 13.53 -9.62 -9.67
CA ASP A 106 14.08 -9.53 -8.32
C ASP A 106 14.30 -10.94 -7.76
N SER A 107 15.45 -11.54 -8.07
CA SER A 107 15.90 -12.81 -7.48
C SER A 107 16.52 -12.60 -6.09
N SER A 108 15.90 -11.77 -5.25
CA SER A 108 16.41 -11.50 -3.91
C SER A 108 16.22 -12.73 -3.02
N GLU A 109 17.29 -13.14 -2.34
CA GLU A 109 17.22 -14.22 -1.35
C GLU A 109 16.30 -13.84 -0.18
N ALA A 110 15.62 -14.85 0.36
CA ALA A 110 14.78 -14.68 1.53
C ALA A 110 15.65 -14.49 2.78
N VAL A 111 15.27 -13.56 3.66
CA VAL A 111 15.95 -13.30 4.93
C VAL A 111 15.15 -13.99 6.04
N PRO A 112 15.61 -15.16 6.55
CA PRO A 112 14.84 -15.95 7.51
C PRO A 112 14.68 -15.29 8.89
N ASN A 113 15.53 -14.30 9.21
CA ASN A 113 15.56 -13.63 10.52
C ASN A 113 15.21 -12.14 10.41
N SER A 114 14.33 -11.76 9.48
CA SER A 114 13.87 -10.38 9.40
C SER A 114 12.89 -10.05 10.52
N ASP A 115 13.05 -8.87 11.11
CA ASP A 115 12.28 -8.43 12.26
C ASP A 115 10.79 -8.23 12.01
N VAL A 116 10.44 -8.00 10.75
CA VAL A 116 9.04 -7.88 10.31
C VAL A 116 8.36 -9.25 10.22
N LEU A 117 9.11 -10.36 10.18
CA LEU A 117 8.52 -11.69 10.09
C LEU A 117 7.70 -12.05 11.34
N GLY A 118 6.71 -12.90 11.11
CA GLY A 118 5.91 -13.52 12.15
C GLY A 118 4.45 -13.08 12.14
N ASN A 119 3.75 -13.50 13.20
CA ASN A 119 2.34 -13.23 13.41
C ASN A 119 2.18 -11.98 14.26
N TRP A 120 1.42 -11.02 13.75
CA TRP A 120 1.15 -9.75 14.38
C TRP A 120 -0.36 -9.61 14.59
N LYS A 121 -0.77 -9.21 15.79
CA LYS A 121 -2.18 -8.99 16.13
C LYS A 121 -2.39 -7.59 16.65
N SER A 122 -3.36 -6.91 16.06
CA SER A 122 -3.76 -5.57 16.45
C SER A 122 -4.63 -5.54 17.70
N VAL A 123 -4.75 -4.35 18.31
CA VAL A 123 -5.70 -4.13 19.41
C VAL A 123 -7.16 -4.19 18.95
N THR A 124 -7.42 -3.98 17.66
CA THR A 124 -8.76 -4.07 17.08
C THR A 124 -9.16 -5.49 16.69
N GLY A 125 -8.20 -6.43 16.69
CA GLY A 125 -8.41 -7.84 16.36
C GLY A 125 -8.03 -8.23 14.92
N ASP A 126 -7.62 -7.27 14.07
CA ASP A 126 -6.95 -7.56 12.79
C ASP A 126 -5.63 -8.32 13.05
N GLU A 127 -5.32 -9.29 12.19
CA GLU A 127 -4.12 -10.12 12.23
C GLU A 127 -3.35 -9.97 10.90
N VAL A 128 -2.02 -9.88 10.96
CA VAL A 128 -1.15 -9.94 9.79
C VAL A 128 0.00 -10.91 10.05
N GLU A 129 0.18 -11.86 9.13
CA GLU A 129 1.23 -12.86 9.14
C GLU A 129 2.20 -12.52 8.01
N ILE A 130 3.43 -12.15 8.34
CA ILE A 130 4.48 -11.87 7.36
C ILE A 130 5.36 -13.12 7.29
N THR A 131 5.25 -13.87 6.19
CA THR A 131 5.88 -15.19 6.02
C THR A 131 7.19 -15.11 5.26
N ARG A 132 7.38 -14.06 4.45
CA ARG A 132 8.58 -13.87 3.64
C ARG A 132 9.02 -12.42 3.68
N ALA A 133 10.33 -12.25 3.77
CA ALA A 133 11.02 -10.97 3.67
C ALA A 133 12.29 -11.17 2.83
N SER A 134 12.72 -10.17 2.08
CA SER A 134 13.95 -10.19 1.30
C SER A 134 14.96 -9.17 1.77
N GLU A 135 16.22 -9.36 1.38
CA GLU A 135 17.30 -8.39 1.66
C GLU A 135 17.05 -7.04 1.02
N LYS A 136 16.32 -7.01 -0.11
CA LYS A 136 15.96 -5.77 -0.80
C LYS A 136 14.74 -5.08 -0.17
N GLY A 137 14.27 -5.56 0.97
CA GLY A 137 13.18 -4.94 1.71
C GLY A 137 11.81 -5.20 1.10
N SER A 138 11.60 -6.30 0.36
CA SER A 138 10.24 -6.78 0.01
C SER A 138 9.72 -7.72 1.07
N MET A 139 8.40 -7.73 1.28
CA MET A 139 7.75 -8.68 2.17
C MET A 139 6.39 -9.11 1.61
N ASP A 140 6.02 -10.36 1.89
CA ASP A 140 4.71 -10.93 1.56
C ASP A 140 4.16 -11.77 2.71
N GLY A 141 2.83 -11.94 2.71
CA GLY A 141 2.13 -12.52 3.83
C GLY A 141 0.62 -12.59 3.65
N LEU A 142 -0.09 -12.70 4.77
CA LEU A 142 -1.55 -12.80 4.83
C LEU A 142 -2.12 -11.82 5.87
N HIS A 143 -3.20 -11.14 5.53
CA HIS A 143 -3.99 -10.31 6.43
C HIS A 143 -5.35 -10.94 6.69
N LYS A 144 -5.81 -10.88 7.93
CA LYS A 144 -7.13 -11.34 8.37
C LYS A 144 -7.80 -10.23 9.19
N CYS A 145 -8.97 -9.80 8.74
CA CYS A 145 -9.74 -8.78 9.46
C CYS A 145 -10.29 -9.33 10.79
N ALA A 146 -10.47 -8.46 11.77
CA ALA A 146 -11.14 -8.78 13.03
C ALA A 146 -12.49 -9.48 12.79
N GLY A 147 -12.69 -10.63 13.44
CA GLY A 147 -13.93 -11.41 13.33
C GLY A 147 -14.14 -12.15 12.00
N SER A 148 -13.21 -12.05 11.04
CA SER A 148 -13.26 -12.79 9.78
C SER A 148 -12.40 -14.05 9.84
N ASN A 149 -12.82 -15.11 9.13
CA ASN A 149 -11.98 -16.28 8.88
C ASN A 149 -11.21 -16.20 7.56
N SER A 150 -11.55 -15.25 6.70
CA SER A 150 -10.89 -15.06 5.41
C SER A 150 -9.52 -14.44 5.59
N ARG A 151 -8.54 -14.97 4.85
CA ARG A 151 -7.19 -14.44 4.75
C ARG A 151 -6.97 -13.86 3.36
N PHE A 152 -6.30 -12.73 3.30
CA PHE A 152 -6.04 -11.99 2.06
C PHE A 152 -4.54 -11.81 1.88
N PRO A 153 -4.01 -11.97 0.66
CA PRO A 153 -2.60 -11.70 0.39
C PRO A 153 -2.22 -10.28 0.83
N VAL A 154 -1.01 -10.16 1.39
CA VAL A 154 -0.37 -8.91 1.74
C VAL A 154 0.94 -8.84 1.00
N TYR A 155 1.26 -7.66 0.49
CA TYR A 155 2.56 -7.37 -0.07
C TYR A 155 3.01 -6.00 0.39
N GLY A 156 4.30 -5.87 0.65
CA GLY A 156 4.85 -4.65 1.19
C GLY A 156 6.33 -4.48 0.98
N ARG A 157 6.82 -3.39 1.54
CA ARG A 157 8.23 -3.03 1.59
C ARG A 157 8.61 -2.58 2.99
N PHE A 158 9.87 -2.75 3.34
CA PHE A 158 10.49 -2.22 4.56
C PHE A 158 11.91 -1.73 4.27
N ASP A 159 12.47 -0.89 5.14
CA ASP A 159 13.80 -0.27 4.94
C ASP A 159 14.97 -1.01 5.60
N GLY A 160 14.72 -2.19 6.17
CA GLY A 160 15.75 -3.11 6.67
C GLY A 160 15.66 -3.41 8.17
N ASN A 161 16.65 -4.17 8.66
CA ASN A 161 16.78 -4.60 10.05
C ASN A 161 17.73 -3.65 10.80
N ALA A 162 17.16 -2.63 11.43
CA ALA A 162 17.87 -1.68 12.27
C ALA A 162 17.08 -1.44 13.57
N THR A 163 17.59 -0.58 14.45
CA THR A 163 16.86 -0.11 15.67
C THR A 163 15.52 0.57 15.34
N TYR A 164 15.29 0.87 14.07
CA TYR A 164 14.04 1.37 13.54
C TYR A 164 13.83 0.75 12.16
N THR A 165 12.66 0.16 11.95
CA THR A 165 12.25 -0.36 10.64
C THR A 165 10.97 0.33 10.23
N ALA A 166 11.03 1.17 9.19
CA ALA A 166 9.83 1.66 8.52
C ALA A 166 9.36 0.63 7.51
N PHE A 167 8.04 0.53 7.36
CA PHE A 167 7.43 -0.36 6.38
C PHE A 167 6.13 0.22 5.84
N GLY A 168 5.72 -0.33 4.71
CA GLY A 168 4.38 -0.17 4.18
C GLY A 168 3.92 -1.44 3.50
N PHE A 169 2.65 -1.80 3.65
CA PHE A 169 2.07 -2.95 2.98
C PHE A 169 0.63 -2.70 2.59
N ALA A 170 0.12 -3.50 1.67
CA ALA A 170 -1.26 -3.43 1.21
C ALA A 170 -1.86 -4.83 1.06
N SER A 171 -3.18 -4.90 1.24
CA SER A 171 -4.00 -6.06 0.98
C SER A 171 -5.22 -5.63 0.20
N ALA A 172 -5.57 -6.39 -0.83
CA ALA A 172 -6.69 -6.09 -1.70
C ALA A 172 -7.67 -7.26 -1.77
N THR A 173 -8.93 -6.91 -1.93
CA THR A 173 -10.05 -7.80 -2.24
C THR A 173 -10.70 -7.30 -3.53
N GLN A 174 -11.75 -7.98 -3.99
CA GLN A 174 -12.47 -7.55 -5.20
C GLN A 174 -13.08 -6.14 -5.10
N ASN A 175 -13.39 -5.67 -3.89
CA ASN A 175 -14.14 -4.42 -3.69
C ASN A 175 -13.47 -3.42 -2.74
N LEU A 176 -12.27 -3.75 -2.24
CA LEU A 176 -11.60 -2.96 -1.23
C LEU A 176 -10.10 -3.17 -1.29
N ILE A 177 -9.34 -2.08 -1.17
CA ILE A 177 -7.90 -2.09 -0.90
C ILE A 177 -7.65 -1.41 0.44
N LYS A 178 -6.82 -2.01 1.28
CA LYS A 178 -6.33 -1.42 2.54
C LYS A 178 -4.82 -1.36 2.48
N GLY A 179 -4.26 -0.22 2.82
CA GLY A 179 -2.82 0.04 2.86
C GLY A 179 -2.41 0.53 4.24
N TRP A 180 -1.28 0.07 4.73
CA TRP A 180 -0.69 0.43 6.02
C TRP A 180 0.69 1.04 5.78
N ALA A 181 0.99 2.13 6.49
CA ALA A 181 2.33 2.65 6.64
C ALA A 181 2.66 2.76 8.13
N GLY A 182 3.84 2.31 8.51
CA GLY A 182 4.16 2.13 9.92
C GLY A 182 5.65 2.05 10.20
N HIS A 183 5.95 1.77 11.45
CA HIS A 183 7.28 1.42 11.89
C HIS A 183 7.28 0.53 13.12
N VAL A 184 8.38 -0.19 13.32
CA VAL A 184 8.72 -0.88 14.56
C VAL A 184 9.97 -0.23 15.15
N TYR A 185 9.94 0.11 16.43
CA TYR A 185 11.13 0.53 17.18
C TYR A 185 11.74 -0.67 17.87
N ASN A 186 13.07 -0.80 17.84
CA ASN A 186 13.83 -1.85 18.49
C ASN A 186 13.13 -3.22 18.40
N PRO A 187 12.88 -3.73 17.19
CA PRO A 187 12.12 -4.97 16.99
C PRO A 187 12.68 -6.21 17.72
N GLN A 188 13.94 -6.15 18.17
CA GLN A 188 14.61 -7.14 19.00
C GLN A 188 14.10 -7.16 20.45
N GLU A 189 13.49 -6.07 20.93
CA GLU A 189 12.89 -6.00 22.25
C GLU A 189 11.51 -6.67 22.26
N PRO A 190 11.18 -7.46 23.30
CA PRO A 190 9.90 -8.10 23.41
C PRO A 190 8.77 -7.06 23.56
N ASN A 191 7.60 -7.38 23.02
CA ASN A 191 6.37 -6.56 23.13
C ASN A 191 6.42 -5.20 22.43
N MET A 192 7.41 -4.94 21.57
CA MET A 192 7.42 -3.70 20.80
C MET A 192 6.30 -3.69 19.76
N PRO A 193 5.42 -2.68 19.78
CA PRO A 193 4.34 -2.60 18.83
C PRO A 193 4.86 -2.19 17.45
N MET A 194 4.26 -2.78 16.44
CA MET A 194 4.22 -2.27 15.09
C MET A 194 3.17 -1.14 15.04
N GLU A 195 3.62 0.10 15.10
CA GLU A 195 2.72 1.26 15.05
C GLU A 195 2.36 1.58 13.59
N THR A 196 1.07 1.56 13.28
CA THR A 196 0.59 1.74 11.91
C THR A 196 -0.40 2.89 11.79
N SER A 197 -0.39 3.51 10.63
CA SER A 197 -1.51 4.29 10.11
C SER A 197 -1.99 3.59 8.85
N TRP A 198 -3.29 3.51 8.65
CA TRP A 198 -3.85 2.80 7.52
C TRP A 198 -4.87 3.66 6.78
N LEU A 199 -4.99 3.38 5.49
CA LEU A 199 -6.06 3.85 4.64
C LEU A 199 -6.81 2.63 4.11
N SER A 200 -8.13 2.72 4.02
CA SER A 200 -8.94 1.73 3.29
C SER A 200 -9.77 2.45 2.24
N TYR A 201 -9.85 1.89 1.05
CA TYR A 201 -10.66 2.41 -0.02
C TYR A 201 -11.61 1.33 -0.53
N SER A 202 -12.91 1.60 -0.51
CA SER A 202 -13.92 0.75 -1.14
C SER A 202 -14.16 1.22 -2.57
N PHE A 203 -13.92 0.33 -3.54
CA PHE A 203 -14.00 0.65 -4.95
C PHE A 203 -15.39 1.18 -5.34
N SER A 204 -15.39 2.13 -6.26
CA SER A 204 -16.58 2.82 -6.75
C SER A 204 -16.44 3.05 -8.25
N ASN A 205 -17.56 3.07 -8.96
CA ASN A 205 -17.59 3.52 -10.35
C ASN A 205 -17.95 5.02 -10.47
N GLN A 206 -17.94 5.79 -9.37
CA GLN A 206 -18.41 7.17 -9.37
C GLN A 206 -17.31 8.17 -9.70
N CYS A 207 -17.39 8.78 -10.88
CA CYS A 207 -16.44 9.80 -11.33
C CYS A 207 -16.53 11.14 -10.59
N THR A 208 -17.67 11.46 -9.98
CA THR A 208 -17.92 12.77 -9.35
C THR A 208 -17.25 12.92 -7.99
N ASN A 209 -16.99 11.81 -7.28
CA ASN A 209 -16.30 11.83 -6.00
C ASN A 209 -15.56 10.50 -5.76
N PRO A 210 -14.48 10.23 -6.51
CA PRO A 210 -13.76 8.95 -6.51
C PRO A 210 -12.95 8.71 -5.22
N ARG A 211 -13.01 9.62 -4.24
CA ARG A 211 -12.30 9.49 -2.95
C ARG A 211 -13.24 9.46 -1.75
N LYS A 212 -14.55 9.54 -1.94
CA LYS A 212 -15.54 9.57 -0.83
C LYS A 212 -15.49 8.34 0.08
N ASN A 213 -15.02 7.21 -0.45
CA ASN A 213 -14.97 5.94 0.25
C ASN A 213 -13.62 5.69 0.94
N VAL A 214 -12.71 6.67 0.94
CA VAL A 214 -11.46 6.56 1.69
C VAL A 214 -11.76 6.69 3.17
N LYS A 215 -11.33 5.70 3.96
CA LYS A 215 -11.29 5.74 5.41
C LYS A 215 -9.85 5.74 5.88
N TYR A 216 -9.63 6.32 7.05
CA TYR A 216 -8.34 6.38 7.71
C TYR A 216 -8.45 5.88 9.14
N GLY A 217 -7.38 5.27 9.64
CA GLY A 217 -7.23 4.99 11.05
C GLY A 217 -5.79 4.72 11.44
N MET A 218 -5.63 4.37 12.71
CA MET A 218 -4.36 3.97 13.30
C MET A 218 -4.57 2.66 14.03
N ASP A 219 -3.53 1.83 14.07
CA ASP A 219 -3.55 0.59 14.83
C ASP A 219 -2.16 0.20 15.29
N ASN A 220 -2.08 -0.51 16.41
CA ASN A 220 -0.85 -1.05 16.95
C ASN A 220 -0.94 -2.57 16.93
N TYR A 221 -0.03 -3.21 16.21
CA TYR A 221 0.07 -4.66 16.21
C TYR A 221 1.19 -5.13 17.13
N TYR A 222 0.97 -6.25 17.81
CA TYR A 222 1.94 -6.88 18.69
C TYR A 222 2.26 -8.27 18.16
N LYS A 223 3.52 -8.69 18.26
CA LYS A 223 3.89 -10.07 17.94
C LYS A 223 3.12 -11.01 18.86
N THR A 224 2.46 -12.01 18.27
CA THR A 224 1.88 -13.12 19.03
C THR A 224 2.95 -14.20 19.19
N ALA A 225 3.03 -14.83 20.36
CA ALA A 225 3.87 -16.01 20.53
C ALA A 225 3.48 -17.06 19.49
N ALA A 226 4.49 -17.63 18.82
CA ALA A 226 4.33 -18.72 17.86
C ALA A 226 3.82 -20.00 18.56
#